data_AF-A0AAE0G4L8-F1
#
_entry.id   AF-A0AAE0G4L8-F1
#
_cell.length_a   1.000
_cell.length_b   1.000
_cell.length_c   1.000
_cell.angle_alpha   90.00
_cell.angle_beta   90.00
_cell.angle_gamma   90.00
#
_symmetry.space_group_name_H-M   'P 1'
#
loop_
_entity.id
_entity.type
_entity.pdbx_description
1 polymer ?
#
loop_
_entity_poly.entity_id
_entity_poly.type
_entity_poly.pdbx_seq_one_letter_code
_entity_poly.pdbx_strand_id
1 'polypeptide(L)'
;MENVAVQARVMTLWCSWCYKRAEHELKDTEGFFPRKPYECRNCKARTMPCRAWEFCCGATRGGLIWDEQLCAACDGKIVEWAPDSSLLAKDQGEGASETTMIPKFFTSLSPGSSSEDTQDSDSLAADVRANAFREEFEGVQRAIRLSLSEEEERR
;
A
#
# COMPACT_ATOMS: atom_id res chain seq x y z
N MET A 1 -40.60 -8.37 -18.18
CA MET A 1 -39.20 -8.41 -17.73
C MET A 1 -38.85 -7.01 -17.26
N GLU A 2 -39.02 -6.75 -15.98
CA GLU A 2 -38.68 -5.44 -15.41
C GLU A 2 -37.15 -5.33 -15.35
N ASN A 3 -36.61 -4.33 -16.04
CA ASN A 3 -35.20 -3.93 -15.92
C ASN A 3 -35.01 -3.37 -14.51
N VAL A 4 -34.64 -4.22 -13.56
CA VAL A 4 -34.19 -3.78 -12.23
C VAL A 4 -32.82 -3.13 -12.44
N ALA A 5 -32.82 -1.81 -12.60
CA ALA A 5 -31.61 -1.03 -12.69
C ALA A 5 -30.78 -1.23 -11.42
N VAL A 6 -29.69 -1.98 -11.52
CA VAL A 6 -28.72 -2.13 -10.44
C VAL A 6 -28.10 -0.74 -10.22
N GLN A 7 -28.46 -0.09 -9.12
CA GLN A 7 -27.86 1.18 -8.76
C GLN A 7 -26.38 0.94 -8.43
N ALA A 8 -25.49 1.33 -9.36
CA ALA A 8 -24.06 1.32 -9.12
C ALA A 8 -23.75 2.21 -7.89
N ARG A 9 -23.04 1.66 -6.90
CA ARG A 9 -22.60 2.44 -5.75
C ARG A 9 -21.44 3.33 -6.19
N VAL A 10 -21.70 4.63 -6.29
CA VAL A 10 -20.70 5.65 -6.66
C VAL A 10 -20.23 6.39 -5.40
N MET A 11 -18.94 6.70 -5.34
CA MET A 11 -18.38 7.56 -4.28
C MET A 11 -17.38 8.57 -4.84
N THR A 12 -17.24 9.73 -4.20
CA THR A 12 -16.31 10.78 -4.64
C THR A 12 -15.07 10.78 -3.76
N LEU A 13 -13.91 10.47 -4.36
CA LEU A 13 -12.62 10.34 -3.69
C LEU A 13 -11.50 10.96 -4.53
N TRP A 14 -10.36 11.19 -3.90
CA TRP A 14 -9.12 11.52 -4.60
C TRP A 14 -8.44 10.29 -5.17
N CYS A 15 -8.11 10.29 -6.46
CA CYS A 15 -7.51 9.14 -7.10
C CYS A 15 -5.97 9.15 -6.98
N SER A 16 -5.35 8.13 -6.37
CA SER A 16 -3.87 8.03 -6.31
C SER A 16 -3.17 7.72 -7.64
N TRP A 17 -3.93 7.51 -8.73
CA TRP A 17 -3.37 7.33 -10.07
C TRP A 17 -3.24 8.64 -10.84
N CYS A 18 -4.31 9.43 -10.90
CA CYS A 18 -4.33 10.69 -11.65
C CYS A 18 -4.34 11.94 -10.79
N TYR A 19 -4.31 11.76 -9.46
CA TYR A 19 -4.30 12.80 -8.43
C TYR A 19 -5.39 13.86 -8.54
N LYS A 20 -6.52 13.48 -9.14
CA LYS A 20 -7.70 14.33 -9.28
C LYS A 20 -8.84 13.80 -8.42
N ARG A 21 -9.66 14.70 -7.90
CA ARG A 21 -10.91 14.36 -7.24
C ARG A 21 -11.90 13.90 -8.31
N ALA A 22 -12.39 12.67 -8.19
CA ALA A 22 -13.26 12.07 -9.18
C ALA A 22 -14.28 11.13 -8.53
N GLU A 23 -15.36 10.89 -9.26
CA GLU A 23 -16.28 9.81 -8.94
C GLU A 23 -15.63 8.46 -9.22
N HIS A 24 -15.90 7.51 -8.33
CA HIS A 24 -15.39 6.16 -8.36
C HIS A 24 -16.58 5.21 -8.28
N GLU A 25 -16.70 4.33 -9.27
CA GLU A 25 -17.77 3.34 -9.35
C GLU A 25 -17.32 2.04 -8.70
N LEU A 26 -18.16 1.50 -7.81
CA LEU A 26 -17.95 0.17 -7.27
C LEU A 26 -17.92 -0.85 -8.42
N LYS A 27 -16.84 -1.61 -8.53
CA LYS A 27 -16.75 -2.75 -9.43
C LYS A 27 -17.04 -4.04 -8.66
N ASP A 28 -17.48 -5.05 -9.41
CA ASP A 28 -17.98 -6.29 -8.85
C ASP A 28 -17.01 -6.89 -7.82
N THR A 29 -17.62 -7.32 -6.73
CA THR A 29 -16.96 -7.75 -5.49
C THR A 29 -16.58 -9.23 -5.50
N GLU A 30 -16.63 -9.90 -6.65
CA GLU A 30 -16.33 -11.33 -6.78
C GLU A 30 -14.83 -11.66 -6.60
N GLY A 31 -14.00 -10.65 -6.30
CA GLY A 31 -12.59 -10.82 -6.03
C GLY A 31 -12.26 -11.19 -4.59
N PHE A 32 -11.09 -11.78 -4.39
CA PHE A 32 -10.53 -12.20 -3.11
C PHE A 32 -10.15 -11.04 -2.15
N PHE A 33 -10.40 -9.79 -2.53
CA PHE A 33 -9.92 -8.64 -1.78
C PHE A 33 -10.85 -8.31 -0.60
N PRO A 34 -10.30 -8.09 0.61
CA PRO A 34 -11.11 -7.70 1.76
C PRO A 34 -11.73 -6.30 1.60
N ARG A 35 -11.13 -5.45 0.75
CA ARG A 35 -11.66 -4.13 0.41
C ARG A 35 -12.35 -4.15 -0.96
N LYS A 36 -13.49 -3.50 -1.03
CA LYS A 36 -14.26 -3.38 -2.28
C LYS A 36 -13.49 -2.55 -3.31
N PRO A 37 -13.25 -3.08 -4.53
CA PRO A 37 -12.57 -2.33 -5.58
C PRO A 37 -13.51 -1.31 -6.23
N TYR A 38 -12.97 -0.15 -6.55
CA TYR A 38 -13.65 0.89 -7.29
C TYR A 38 -12.84 1.26 -8.54
N GLU A 39 -13.50 1.74 -9.57
CA GLU A 39 -12.87 2.27 -10.78
C GLU A 39 -13.04 3.78 -10.84
N CYS A 40 -11.93 4.50 -11.04
CA CYS A 40 -11.96 5.94 -11.21
C CYS A 40 -12.63 6.32 -12.53
N ARG A 41 -13.70 7.13 -12.52
CA ARG A 41 -14.35 7.57 -13.76
C ARG A 41 -13.43 8.40 -14.66
N ASN A 42 -12.45 9.10 -14.09
CA ASN A 42 -11.52 9.98 -14.81
C ASN A 42 -10.39 9.21 -15.51
N CYS A 43 -9.62 8.40 -14.79
CA CYS A 43 -8.47 7.68 -15.37
C CYS A 43 -8.72 6.20 -15.66
N LYS A 44 -9.90 5.66 -15.33
CA LYS A 44 -10.28 4.25 -15.47
C LYS A 44 -9.40 3.26 -14.71
N ALA A 45 -8.52 3.74 -13.84
CA ALA A 45 -7.67 2.90 -13.03
C ALA A 45 -8.45 2.32 -11.84
N ARG A 46 -8.06 1.11 -11.45
CA ARG A 46 -8.58 0.42 -10.27
C ARG A 46 -8.04 1.07 -9.00
N THR A 47 -8.93 1.31 -8.06
CA THR A 47 -8.66 1.97 -6.79
C THR A 47 -9.40 1.26 -5.66
N MET A 48 -9.01 1.54 -4.43
CA MET A 48 -9.73 1.12 -3.23
C MET A 48 -9.81 2.29 -2.25
N PRO A 49 -10.72 2.26 -1.26
CA PRO A 49 -10.68 3.24 -0.18
C PRO A 49 -9.38 3.14 0.62
N CYS A 50 -8.78 4.28 1.00
CA CYS A 50 -7.64 4.32 1.92
C CYS A 50 -8.00 3.60 3.24
N ARG A 51 -7.04 2.91 3.88
CA ARG A 51 -7.31 2.32 5.20
C ARG A 51 -7.60 3.38 6.27
N ALA A 52 -7.02 4.57 6.16
CA ALA A 52 -7.29 5.71 7.02
C ALA A 52 -8.56 6.48 6.60
N TRP A 53 -9.60 5.78 6.11
CA TRP A 53 -10.80 6.41 5.52
C TRP A 53 -11.57 7.31 6.48
N GLU A 54 -11.49 7.05 7.79
CA GLU A 54 -12.12 7.87 8.83
C GLU A 54 -11.61 9.32 8.82
N PHE A 55 -10.36 9.53 8.40
CA PHE A 55 -9.70 10.83 8.39
C PHE A 55 -9.18 11.24 7.00
N CYS A 56 -9.38 10.39 5.98
CA CYS A 56 -8.83 10.60 4.64
C CYS A 56 -9.84 10.25 3.55
N CYS A 57 -10.05 11.19 2.63
CA CYS A 57 -10.90 11.03 1.45
C CYS A 57 -10.14 10.58 0.19
N GLY A 58 -8.98 9.94 0.38
CA GLY A 58 -8.15 9.40 -0.70
C GLY A 58 -8.47 7.94 -1.05
N ALA A 59 -8.34 7.62 -2.34
CA ALA A 59 -8.39 6.26 -2.85
C ALA A 59 -6.96 5.75 -3.08
N THR A 60 -6.65 4.57 -2.57
CA THR A 60 -5.38 3.86 -2.77
C THR A 60 -5.33 3.18 -4.15
N ARG A 61 -4.13 2.86 -4.64
CA ARG A 61 -3.96 2.13 -5.91
C ARG A 61 -4.30 0.66 -5.72
N GLY A 62 -5.16 0.14 -6.59
CA GLY A 62 -5.51 -1.28 -6.61
C GLY A 62 -4.79 -2.02 -7.72
N GLY A 63 -3.95 -3.01 -7.36
CA GLY A 63 -3.40 -3.97 -8.30
C GLY A 63 -4.34 -5.16 -8.54
N LEU A 64 -3.91 -6.07 -9.40
CA LEU A 64 -4.65 -7.30 -9.72
C LEU A 64 -4.56 -8.34 -8.60
N ILE A 65 -3.41 -8.40 -7.92
CA ILE A 65 -3.07 -9.42 -6.91
C ILE A 65 -2.67 -8.82 -5.56
N TRP A 66 -2.34 -7.52 -5.50
CA TRP A 66 -2.00 -6.79 -4.28
C TRP A 66 -2.55 -5.37 -4.35
N ASP A 67 -2.83 -4.79 -3.19
CA ASP A 67 -3.34 -3.43 -3.07
C ASP A 67 -2.49 -2.59 -2.12
N GLU A 68 -2.26 -1.32 -2.49
CA GLU A 68 -1.60 -0.38 -1.58
C GLU A 68 -2.53 -0.14 -0.38
N GLN A 69 -2.00 -0.10 0.84
CA GLN A 69 -2.85 0.11 2.03
C GLN A 69 -3.34 1.55 2.16
N LEU A 70 -2.49 2.51 1.79
CA LEU A 70 -2.67 3.94 1.99
C LEU A 70 -2.76 4.68 0.66
N CYS A 71 -3.52 5.77 0.61
CA CYS A 71 -3.53 6.64 -0.56
C CYS A 71 -2.23 7.45 -0.67
N ALA A 72 -1.99 8.09 -1.82
CA ALA A 72 -0.77 8.85 -2.07
C ALA A 72 -0.45 9.92 -1.02
N ALA A 73 -1.47 10.59 -0.45
CA ALA A 73 -1.26 11.57 0.62
C ALA A 73 -0.85 10.89 1.94
N CYS A 74 -1.55 9.84 2.36
CA CYS A 74 -1.23 9.10 3.60
C CYS A 74 0.10 8.34 3.50
N ASP A 75 0.48 7.91 2.29
CA ASP A 75 1.76 7.28 1.97
C ASP A 75 2.90 8.30 1.79
N GLY A 76 2.60 9.60 1.89
CA GLY A 76 3.58 10.68 1.82
C GLY A 76 4.13 10.99 0.43
N LYS A 77 3.58 10.37 -0.64
CA LYS A 77 3.93 10.61 -2.06
C LYS A 77 3.56 12.02 -2.53
N ILE A 78 2.51 12.60 -1.95
CA ILE A 78 2.11 14.00 -2.13
C ILE A 78 1.93 14.64 -0.76
N VAL A 79 2.08 15.96 -0.68
CA VAL A 79 1.89 16.70 0.58
C VAL A 79 0.41 16.75 0.96
N GLU A 80 -0.45 17.12 0.01
CA GLU A 80 -1.87 17.27 0.21
C GLU A 80 -2.64 17.09 -1.10
N TRP A 81 -3.95 16.90 -0.99
CA TRP A 81 -4.84 16.84 -2.13
C TRP A 81 -5.26 18.26 -2.55
N ALA A 82 -4.86 18.70 -3.74
CA ALA A 82 -5.21 20.02 -4.27
C ALA A 82 -6.29 19.93 -5.37
N PRO A 83 -7.38 20.73 -5.33
CA PRO A 83 -8.45 20.73 -6.35
C PRO A 83 -7.96 21.16 -7.71
N ASP A 84 -6.95 22.03 -7.71
CA ASP A 84 -6.27 22.50 -8.90
C ASP A 84 -4.95 21.75 -9.03
N SER A 85 -4.57 21.41 -10.26
CA SER A 85 -3.48 20.50 -10.65
C SER A 85 -2.07 20.90 -10.20
N SER A 86 -1.91 21.84 -9.29
CA SER A 86 -0.69 22.10 -8.54
C SER A 86 -0.48 20.99 -7.51
N LEU A 87 -0.14 19.80 -7.99
CA LEU A 87 0.42 18.77 -7.13
C LEU A 87 1.79 19.27 -6.70
N LEU A 88 1.91 19.69 -5.45
CA LEU A 88 3.21 19.83 -4.81
C LEU A 88 3.74 18.42 -4.59
N ALA A 89 4.36 17.86 -5.62
CA ALA A 89 5.25 16.72 -5.46
C ALA A 89 6.29 17.16 -4.42
N LYS A 90 6.51 16.33 -3.40
CA LYS A 90 7.68 16.53 -2.56
C LYS A 90 8.87 16.35 -3.51
N ASP A 91 9.60 17.43 -3.77
CA ASP A 91 10.93 17.34 -4.36
C ASP A 91 11.72 16.39 -3.47
N GLN A 92 11.84 15.14 -3.90
CA GLN A 92 12.92 14.29 -3.43
C GLN A 92 14.15 14.92 -4.08
N GLY A 93 14.82 15.79 -3.34
CA GLY A 93 16.12 16.32 -3.70
C GLY A 93 17.12 15.17 -3.83
N GLU A 94 17.14 14.52 -5.00
CA GLU A 94 18.26 13.72 -5.47
C GLU A 94 19.35 14.70 -5.89
N GLY A 95 20.13 15.15 -4.91
CA GLY A 95 21.46 15.67 -5.16
C GLY A 95 22.35 14.55 -5.70
N ALA A 96 22.43 14.45 -7.02
CA ALA A 96 23.56 13.82 -7.72
C ALA A 96 23.77 14.50 -9.08
N SER A 97 24.14 15.78 -9.03
CA SER A 97 24.98 16.36 -10.07
C SER A 97 26.37 15.74 -9.94
N GLU A 98 26.86 15.02 -10.94
CA GLU A 98 28.05 15.48 -11.68
C GLU A 98 28.23 14.71 -12.98
N THR A 99 27.97 15.42 -14.08
CA THR A 99 28.53 15.12 -15.40
C THR A 99 30.03 15.40 -15.32
N THR A 100 30.86 14.37 -15.32
CA THR A 100 32.29 14.55 -15.61
C THR A 100 32.72 13.57 -16.69
N MET A 101 33.01 14.17 -17.85
CA MET A 101 33.59 13.52 -19.01
C MET A 101 34.88 12.79 -18.65
N ILE A 102 35.03 11.59 -19.22
CA ILE A 102 36.26 10.80 -19.24
C ILE A 102 37.38 11.61 -19.95
N PRO A 103 38.62 11.57 -19.43
CA PRO A 103 39.70 11.13 -20.30
C PRO A 103 40.56 10.04 -19.65
N LYS A 104 40.95 9.09 -20.51
CA LYS A 104 41.90 8.01 -20.25
C LYS A 104 43.31 8.60 -20.12
N PHE A 105 44.08 8.20 -19.10
CA PHE A 105 45.43 7.59 -19.20
C PHE A 105 46.22 7.68 -17.88
N PHE A 106 46.90 6.57 -17.56
CA PHE A 106 48.14 6.40 -16.79
C PHE A 106 48.15 6.14 -15.26
N THR A 107 48.20 4.84 -14.96
CA THR A 107 49.22 4.07 -14.18
C THR A 107 49.77 4.57 -12.83
N SER A 108 49.61 3.69 -11.82
CA SER A 108 50.65 3.13 -10.92
C SER A 108 50.40 3.28 -9.41
N LEU A 109 50.13 2.14 -8.75
CA LEU A 109 50.65 1.61 -7.47
C LEU A 109 50.80 2.61 -6.29
N SER A 110 50.21 2.42 -5.11
CA SER A 110 50.38 1.27 -4.19
C SER A 110 49.50 1.41 -2.92
N PRO A 111 49.45 0.39 -2.03
CA PRO A 111 48.38 0.17 -1.05
C PRO A 111 48.72 0.64 0.38
N GLY A 112 47.68 0.93 1.17
CA GLY A 112 47.67 0.98 2.64
C GLY A 112 46.19 0.86 3.09
N SER A 113 45.75 -0.26 3.68
CA SER A 113 45.94 -0.77 5.05
C SER A 113 44.97 -0.14 6.06
N SER A 114 44.52 -1.00 6.99
CA SER A 114 43.65 -0.82 8.18
C SER A 114 42.14 -0.70 7.88
N SER A 115 41.37 -1.79 7.98
CA SER A 115 40.86 -2.43 9.22
C SER A 115 39.96 -1.48 10.02
N GLU A 116 38.66 -1.75 10.04
CA GLU A 116 37.86 -1.79 11.27
C GLU A 116 36.45 -2.31 10.97
N ASP A 117 36.13 -3.39 11.67
CA ASP A 117 34.85 -4.06 11.75
C ASP A 117 33.76 -3.13 12.31
N THR A 118 32.58 -3.12 11.70
CA THR A 118 31.35 -2.85 12.45
C THR A 118 30.37 -4.00 12.24
N GLN A 119 30.28 -4.75 13.34
CA GLN A 119 29.41 -5.89 13.55
C GLN A 119 27.95 -5.47 13.53
N ASP A 120 27.17 -6.37 12.94
CA ASP A 120 25.76 -6.66 13.17
C ASP A 120 25.21 -6.18 14.52
N SER A 121 24.29 -5.21 14.46
CA SER A 121 23.30 -5.01 15.51
C SER A 121 22.06 -4.39 14.88
N ASP A 122 21.02 -5.22 14.68
CA ASP A 122 19.59 -4.87 14.86
C ASP A 122 18.62 -5.92 14.25
N SER A 123 19.05 -7.18 14.17
CA SER A 123 18.21 -8.34 13.84
C SER A 123 17.24 -8.77 14.97
N LEU A 124 17.22 -8.10 16.13
CA LEU A 124 16.45 -8.54 17.31
C LEU A 124 15.04 -7.94 17.43
N ALA A 125 14.68 -6.94 16.61
CA ALA A 125 13.36 -6.30 16.69
C ALA A 125 12.26 -7.01 15.86
N ALA A 126 12.63 -7.91 14.96
CA ALA A 126 11.69 -8.64 14.09
C ALA A 126 11.05 -9.85 14.79
N ASP A 127 11.76 -10.51 15.71
CA ASP A 127 11.32 -11.78 16.30
C ASP A 127 10.26 -11.63 17.40
N VAL A 128 10.23 -10.51 18.12
CA VAL A 128 9.23 -10.29 19.18
C VAL A 128 7.83 -10.09 18.60
N ARG A 129 7.71 -9.42 17.44
CA ARG A 129 6.41 -9.20 16.78
C ARG A 129 5.85 -10.46 16.10
N ALA A 130 6.71 -11.38 15.66
CA ALA A 130 6.28 -12.63 15.05
C ALA A 130 5.67 -13.61 16.07
N ASN A 131 6.12 -13.58 17.33
CA ASN A 131 5.62 -14.48 18.38
C ASN A 131 4.22 -14.06 18.90
N ALA A 132 3.94 -12.77 19.02
CA ALA A 132 2.63 -12.29 19.48
C ALA A 132 1.47 -12.66 18.52
N PHE A 133 1.72 -12.66 17.21
CA PHE A 133 0.69 -12.98 16.22
C PHE A 133 0.35 -14.48 16.18
N ARG A 134 1.29 -15.35 16.57
CA ARG A 134 1.09 -16.81 16.58
C ARG A 134 0.15 -17.24 17.72
N GLU A 135 0.26 -16.62 18.89
CA GLU A 135 -0.58 -16.95 20.05
C GLU A 135 -2.05 -16.56 19.83
N GLU A 136 -2.33 -15.44 19.18
CA GLU A 136 -3.71 -15.03 18.86
C GLU A 136 -4.38 -15.97 17.84
N PHE A 137 -3.63 -16.45 16.85
CA PHE A 137 -4.17 -17.34 15.81
C PHE A 137 -4.52 -18.74 16.36
N GLU A 138 -3.70 -19.29 17.27
CA GLU A 138 -3.99 -20.55 17.94
C GLU A 138 -5.20 -20.47 18.87
N GLY A 139 -5.42 -19.31 19.52
CA GLY A 139 -6.61 -19.05 20.33
C GLY A 139 -7.90 -19.12 19.51
N VAL A 140 -7.91 -18.49 18.33
CA VAL A 140 -9.07 -18.49 17.42
C VAL A 140 -9.34 -19.89 16.87
N GLN A 141 -8.31 -20.64 16.48
CA GLN A 141 -8.48 -22.01 15.99
C GLN A 141 -9.04 -22.97 17.07
N ARG A 142 -8.64 -22.79 18.33
CA ARG A 142 -9.16 -23.57 19.45
C ARG A 142 -10.64 -23.29 19.71
N ALA A 143 -11.05 -22.01 19.65
CA ALA A 143 -12.45 -21.61 19.83
C ALA A 143 -13.36 -22.23 18.74
N ILE A 144 -12.93 -22.18 17.47
CA ILE A 144 -13.68 -22.78 16.35
C ILE A 144 -13.87 -24.28 16.55
N ARG A 145 -12.82 -25.01 16.97
CA ARG A 145 -12.91 -26.46 17.20
C ARG A 145 -13.89 -26.81 18.33
N LEU A 146 -13.92 -26.02 19.41
CA LEU A 146 -14.86 -26.23 20.52
C LEU A 146 -16.31 -25.96 20.11
N SER A 147 -16.56 -24.89 19.36
CA SER A 147 -17.91 -24.57 18.88
C SER A 147 -18.45 -25.64 17.94
N LEU A 148 -17.60 -26.24 17.09
CA LEU A 148 -18.00 -27.33 16.21
C LEU A 148 -18.31 -28.62 16.97
N SER A 149 -17.54 -28.97 18.02
CA SER A 149 -17.85 -30.15 18.85
C SER A 149 -19.14 -30.00 19.64
N GLU A 150 -19.45 -28.80 20.14
CA GLU A 150 -20.70 -28.52 20.89
C GLU A 150 -21.95 -28.53 20.01
N GLU A 151 -21.79 -28.28 18.71
CA GLU A 151 -22.88 -28.34 17.73
C GLU A 151 -23.13 -29.78 17.26
N GLU A 152 -22.09 -30.62 17.21
CA GLU A 152 -22.18 -32.04 16.90
C GLU A 152 -22.83 -32.85 18.03
N GLU A 153 -22.55 -32.52 19.30
CA GLU A 153 -23.19 -33.15 20.46
C GLU A 153 -24.65 -32.73 20.67
N ARG A 154 -25.09 -31.64 20.04
CA ARG A 154 -26.49 -31.18 20.03
C ARG A 154 -27.35 -31.82 18.94
N ARG A 155 -26.76 -32.57 18.01
CA ARG A 155 -27.45 -33.29 16.95
C ARG A 155 -27.68 -34.76 17.33
#